data_AF-A0A8C1BR91-F1
#
_entry.id   AF-A0A8C1BR91-F1
#
_cell.length_a   1.000
_cell.length_b   1.000
_cell.length_c   1.000
_cell.angle_alpha   90.00
_cell.angle_beta   90.00
_cell.angle_gamma   90.00
#
_symmetry.space_group_name_H-M   'P 1'
#
loop_
_entity.id
_entity.type
_entity.pdbx_description
1 polymer ?
#
loop_
_entity_poly.entity_id
_entity_poly.type
_entity_poly.pdbx_seq_one_letter_code
_entity_poly.pdbx_strand_id
1 'polypeptide(L)'
;MCDTWVSWSGWYRLFIQSQSVQMPDTCVEEYSCGTYAPLWLNGGHPAVEDGVVTRNVCGHWDNDCCYFQSNPIKVKACPGDYYVYEFVSPTTCSLAYCADASNINTTSTTVMPETTTAETTTTTTTTTTTTETTTMDIIIGPFYPFGTGDTENGRNDDGSSSVIYLQQPFIFFGQTYNQIYVNNNGHLTFDGAWYSYTPYQFPAYGGKDLIAPFWTDIDNRWNGVISYKQYTSGSVLTQATQDINQYFPDLSFSASLVFVATWDRVAYFYNSGTETSFQVVLISNGHLSFVVMNYGAIAPTQRYVQAGFDTIDSSHHFSITGSLQNDITSLPHSSNVNVPGRWAFRTDHGTRGCQFNGLPVQLGDSFWSDAVCQERCTCTTRGLQCSIEPCTYSQACRPAAFQYSCQNIQRQTCTISGDPHYYTFDNQIFHFQGTCTYVLSEACGNGLPYYRIE
;
A
#
# COMPACT_ATOMS: atom_id res chain seq x y z
N MET A 1 45.36 -33.44 -14.04
CA MET A 1 44.01 -33.49 -13.44
C MET A 1 43.25 -34.63 -14.10
N CYS A 2 42.34 -35.29 -13.39
CA CYS A 2 41.62 -36.44 -13.92
C CYS A 2 40.18 -36.49 -13.39
N ASP A 3 39.25 -36.91 -14.25
CA ASP A 3 37.82 -36.90 -13.94
C ASP A 3 37.30 -38.22 -13.36
N THR A 4 38.17 -39.23 -13.24
CA THR A 4 37.81 -40.56 -12.69
C THR A 4 37.26 -40.48 -11.26
N TRP A 5 37.74 -39.52 -10.46
CA TRP A 5 37.35 -39.37 -9.06
C TRP A 5 36.22 -38.36 -8.84
N VAL A 6 35.70 -37.75 -9.92
CA VAL A 6 34.55 -36.84 -9.84
C VAL A 6 33.28 -37.66 -9.78
N SER A 7 32.44 -37.39 -8.79
CA SER A 7 31.10 -37.97 -8.71
C SER A 7 30.16 -37.19 -9.62
N TRP A 8 30.05 -37.65 -10.87
CA TRP A 8 29.11 -37.09 -11.84
C TRP A 8 27.69 -37.53 -11.51
N SER A 9 26.83 -36.57 -11.17
CA SER A 9 25.41 -36.77 -10.89
C SER A 9 24.61 -35.58 -11.42
N GLY A 10 23.87 -35.81 -12.50
CA GLY A 10 23.02 -34.79 -13.13
C GLY A 10 23.62 -34.18 -14.41
N TRP A 11 23.05 -33.04 -14.81
CA TRP A 11 23.39 -32.31 -16.03
C TRP A 11 24.32 -31.14 -15.71
N TYR A 12 25.38 -31.01 -16.48
CA TYR A 12 26.42 -30.02 -16.27
C TYR A 12 26.52 -29.08 -17.46
N ARG A 13 26.59 -27.77 -17.20
CA ARG A 13 26.96 -26.75 -18.18
C ARG A 13 28.41 -26.36 -17.92
N LEU A 14 29.21 -26.30 -18.98
CA LEU A 14 30.62 -25.94 -18.89
C LEU A 14 30.78 -24.42 -18.92
N PHE A 15 31.61 -23.90 -18.02
CA PHE A 15 31.94 -22.49 -17.94
C PHE A 15 33.45 -22.29 -17.81
N ILE A 16 33.98 -21.31 -18.53
CA ILE A 16 35.33 -20.78 -18.30
C ILE A 16 35.17 -19.26 -18.16
N GLN A 17 35.68 -18.68 -17.06
CA GLN A 17 35.55 -17.24 -16.76
C GLN A 17 34.09 -16.73 -16.83
N SER A 18 33.14 -17.52 -16.31
CA SER A 18 31.68 -17.24 -16.35
C SER A 18 31.08 -17.15 -17.77
N GLN A 19 31.85 -17.44 -18.82
CA GLN A 19 31.33 -17.57 -20.18
C GLN A 19 30.95 -19.03 -20.43
N SER A 20 29.79 -19.21 -21.06
CA SER A 20 29.31 -20.52 -21.47
C SER A 20 30.24 -21.08 -22.54
N VAL A 21 30.73 -22.29 -22.34
CA VAL A 21 31.57 -23.01 -23.30
C VAL A 21 31.04 -24.41 -23.55
N GLN A 22 31.62 -25.11 -24.51
CA GLN A 22 31.20 -26.45 -24.91
C GLN A 22 32.38 -27.42 -24.91
N MET A 23 32.10 -28.71 -24.89
CA MET A 23 33.14 -29.72 -25.06
C MET A 23 33.63 -29.67 -26.53
N PRO A 24 34.92 -29.76 -26.83
CA PRO A 24 35.37 -29.79 -28.23
C PRO A 24 34.77 -30.99 -28.96
N ASP A 25 34.29 -30.80 -30.19
CA ASP A 25 33.87 -31.88 -31.10
C ASP A 25 34.87 -32.14 -32.24
N THR A 26 36.06 -31.56 -32.09
CA THR A 26 37.25 -31.80 -32.91
C THR A 26 38.38 -32.29 -32.02
N CYS A 27 39.36 -32.96 -32.64
CA CYS A 27 40.49 -33.55 -31.92
C CYS A 27 41.25 -32.49 -31.11
N VAL A 28 41.55 -32.82 -29.86
CA VAL A 28 42.31 -31.98 -28.93
C VAL A 28 43.70 -32.57 -28.75
N GLU A 29 44.75 -31.76 -28.90
CA GLU A 29 46.15 -32.17 -28.76
C GLU A 29 46.46 -32.83 -27.40
N GLU A 30 47.35 -33.82 -27.40
CA GLU A 30 47.83 -34.47 -26.17
C GLU A 30 48.35 -33.45 -25.15
N TYR A 31 48.29 -33.80 -23.85
CA TYR A 31 48.70 -32.94 -22.74
C TYR A 31 47.89 -31.64 -22.56
N SER A 32 46.77 -31.50 -23.27
CA SER A 32 45.84 -30.36 -23.14
C SER A 32 44.80 -30.56 -22.04
N CYS A 33 44.05 -29.50 -21.73
CA CYS A 33 42.94 -29.51 -20.75
C CYS A 33 43.36 -30.01 -19.36
N GLY A 34 44.65 -29.86 -19.03
CA GLY A 34 45.25 -30.24 -17.76
C GLY A 34 45.44 -31.76 -17.55
N THR A 35 45.25 -32.58 -18.58
CA THR A 35 45.38 -34.05 -18.50
C THR A 35 46.37 -34.59 -19.51
N TYR A 36 46.78 -35.86 -19.36
CA TYR A 36 47.67 -36.55 -20.28
C TYR A 36 46.95 -36.92 -21.59
N ALA A 37 45.74 -37.47 -21.49
CA ALA A 37 44.90 -37.82 -22.64
C ALA A 37 43.54 -37.08 -22.55
N PRO A 38 43.34 -35.98 -23.30
CA PRO A 38 42.10 -35.22 -23.27
C PRO A 38 40.97 -35.97 -23.94
N LEU A 39 39.77 -35.83 -23.38
CA LEU A 39 38.54 -36.38 -23.92
C LEU A 39 37.76 -35.31 -24.71
N TRP A 40 37.30 -35.69 -25.90
CA TRP A 40 36.54 -34.83 -26.82
C TRP A 40 35.37 -35.59 -27.47
N LEU A 41 34.38 -34.84 -27.97
CA LEU A 41 33.09 -35.35 -28.39
C LEU A 41 33.16 -35.90 -29.81
N ASN A 42 32.91 -37.18 -30.00
CA ASN A 42 32.90 -37.78 -31.33
C ASN A 42 31.48 -37.78 -31.91
N GLY A 43 31.25 -36.92 -32.90
CA GLY A 43 29.99 -36.83 -33.67
C GLY A 43 29.24 -35.50 -33.60
N GLY A 44 29.84 -34.45 -33.02
CA GLY A 44 29.26 -33.11 -32.97
C GLY A 44 28.14 -32.93 -31.94
N HIS A 45 27.74 -31.66 -31.73
CA HIS A 45 26.67 -31.30 -30.81
C HIS A 45 25.28 -31.45 -31.46
N PRO A 46 24.24 -31.81 -30.68
CA PRO A 46 22.85 -31.89 -31.19
C PRO A 46 22.26 -30.50 -31.49
N ALA A 47 21.17 -30.47 -32.27
CA ALA A 47 20.26 -29.33 -32.32
C ALA A 47 19.25 -29.37 -31.16
N VAL A 48 18.57 -28.24 -30.89
CA VAL A 48 17.55 -28.16 -29.81
C VAL A 48 16.41 -29.16 -30.02
N GLU A 49 16.06 -29.42 -31.28
CA GLU A 49 15.00 -30.37 -31.68
C GLU A 49 15.37 -31.85 -31.48
N ASP A 50 16.67 -32.18 -31.41
CA ASP A 50 17.13 -33.56 -31.22
C ASP A 50 16.93 -34.05 -29.78
N GLY A 51 16.69 -33.14 -28.83
CA GLY A 51 16.51 -33.47 -27.42
C GLY A 51 17.79 -34.03 -26.78
N VAL A 52 17.65 -35.10 -25.99
CA VAL A 52 18.78 -35.76 -25.34
C VAL A 52 19.37 -36.81 -26.28
N VAL A 53 20.62 -36.64 -26.68
CA VAL A 53 21.34 -37.60 -27.52
C VAL A 53 22.53 -38.20 -26.78
N THR A 54 22.83 -39.47 -27.07
CA THR A 54 24.04 -40.14 -26.59
C THR A 54 25.16 -39.97 -27.60
N ARG A 55 26.34 -39.51 -27.15
CA ARG A 55 27.52 -39.33 -27.98
C ARG A 55 28.70 -40.14 -27.45
N ASN A 56 29.50 -40.66 -28.39
CA ASN A 56 30.75 -41.31 -28.07
C ASN A 56 31.80 -40.26 -27.70
N VAL A 57 32.77 -40.66 -26.89
CA VAL A 57 33.86 -39.80 -26.43
C VAL A 57 35.18 -40.45 -26.78
N CYS A 58 36.03 -39.72 -27.50
CA CYS A 58 37.37 -40.17 -27.89
C CYS A 58 38.42 -39.61 -26.93
N GLY A 59 39.44 -40.41 -26.63
CA GLY A 59 40.65 -39.94 -25.95
C GLY A 59 41.85 -39.95 -26.89
N HIS A 60 42.60 -38.86 -26.91
CA HIS A 60 43.82 -38.72 -27.71
C HIS A 60 45.02 -39.31 -26.95
N TRP A 61 45.72 -40.26 -27.57
CA TRP A 61 46.97 -40.83 -27.06
C TRP A 61 47.83 -41.41 -28.20
N ASP A 62 49.15 -41.43 -28.04
CA ASP A 62 50.11 -42.01 -29.00
C ASP A 62 49.98 -41.47 -30.43
N ASN A 63 49.69 -40.17 -30.55
CA ASN A 63 49.38 -39.41 -31.77
C ASN A 63 48.13 -39.94 -32.54
N ASP A 64 47.27 -40.72 -31.89
CA ASP A 64 45.96 -41.09 -32.41
C ASP A 64 44.86 -40.35 -31.64
N CYS A 65 44.19 -39.44 -32.35
CA CYS A 65 43.07 -38.64 -31.86
C CYS A 65 41.93 -39.44 -31.23
N CYS A 66 41.78 -40.73 -31.54
CA CYS A 66 40.81 -41.61 -30.90
C CYS A 66 41.42 -42.98 -30.59
N TYR A 67 42.61 -42.99 -29.97
CA TYR A 67 43.30 -44.22 -29.57
C TYR A 67 42.43 -45.14 -28.70
N PHE A 68 41.60 -44.56 -27.81
CA PHE A 68 40.60 -45.31 -27.05
C PHE A 68 39.26 -44.56 -26.96
N GLN A 69 38.19 -45.33 -26.78
CA GLN A 69 36.85 -44.81 -26.51
C GLN A 69 36.59 -44.77 -25.00
N SER A 70 36.17 -43.61 -24.50
CA SER A 70 35.65 -43.47 -23.14
C SER A 70 34.17 -43.87 -23.09
N ASN A 71 33.61 -43.90 -21.89
CA ASN A 71 32.17 -44.12 -21.70
C ASN A 71 31.38 -43.05 -22.48
N PRO A 72 30.32 -43.44 -23.22
CA PRO A 72 29.48 -42.47 -23.91
C PRO A 72 28.76 -41.59 -22.90
N ILE A 73 28.53 -40.33 -23.28
CA ILE A 73 27.84 -39.33 -22.45
C ILE A 73 26.52 -38.94 -23.10
N LYS A 74 25.61 -38.35 -22.33
CA LYS A 74 24.44 -37.68 -22.91
C LYS A 74 24.71 -36.19 -23.06
N VAL A 75 24.25 -35.61 -24.16
CA VAL A 75 24.34 -34.18 -24.45
C VAL A 75 22.98 -33.68 -24.94
N LYS A 76 22.63 -32.47 -24.56
CA LYS A 76 21.40 -31.78 -24.98
C LYS A 76 21.70 -30.33 -25.30
N ALA A 77 21.14 -29.83 -26.40
CA ALA A 77 21.13 -28.41 -26.71
C ALA A 77 19.97 -27.72 -25.95
N CYS A 78 20.27 -26.60 -25.29
CA CYS A 78 19.28 -25.79 -24.59
C CYS A 78 18.96 -24.51 -25.39
N PRO A 79 17.73 -23.99 -25.27
CA PRO A 79 17.40 -22.64 -25.76
C PRO A 79 18.37 -21.61 -25.15
N GLY A 80 18.88 -20.69 -25.97
CA GLY A 80 19.91 -19.73 -25.54
C GLY A 80 21.34 -20.11 -25.95
N ASP A 81 21.49 -21.00 -26.93
CA ASP A 81 22.75 -21.34 -27.61
C ASP A 81 23.84 -21.89 -26.67
N TYR A 82 23.47 -22.89 -25.88
CA TYR A 82 24.41 -23.62 -25.03
C TYR A 82 24.03 -25.09 -24.87
N TYR A 83 24.98 -25.87 -24.36
CA TYR A 83 24.84 -27.31 -24.19
C TYR A 83 24.97 -27.73 -22.73
N VAL A 84 24.24 -28.78 -22.37
CA VAL A 84 24.37 -29.47 -21.08
C VAL A 84 24.75 -30.93 -21.30
N TYR A 85 25.57 -31.47 -20.41
CA TYR A 85 26.18 -32.79 -20.51
C TYR A 85 25.89 -33.61 -19.26
N GLU A 86 25.46 -34.85 -19.44
CA GLU A 86 25.44 -35.86 -18.39
C GLU A 86 26.72 -36.70 -18.53
N PHE A 87 27.78 -36.26 -17.85
CA PHE A 87 29.10 -36.91 -17.92
C PHE A 87 29.12 -38.24 -17.19
N VAL A 88 29.98 -39.15 -17.67
CA VAL A 88 30.22 -40.45 -17.05
C VAL A 88 31.69 -40.52 -16.65
N SER A 89 31.98 -41.03 -15.45
CA SER A 89 33.35 -41.15 -14.96
C SER A 89 34.24 -41.94 -15.95
N PRO A 90 35.41 -41.40 -16.37
CA PRO A 90 36.36 -42.13 -17.21
C PRO A 90 37.07 -43.25 -16.45
N THR A 91 37.48 -44.30 -17.18
CA THR A 91 38.02 -45.55 -16.59
C THR A 91 39.40 -45.44 -15.97
N THR A 92 40.19 -44.42 -16.32
CA THR A 92 41.56 -44.24 -15.80
C THR A 92 41.86 -42.77 -15.46
N CYS A 93 42.72 -42.55 -14.47
CA CYS A 93 43.05 -41.21 -13.97
C CYS A 93 44.06 -40.45 -14.86
N SER A 94 44.23 -40.85 -16.12
CA SER A 94 44.96 -40.07 -17.13
C SER A 94 44.02 -39.29 -18.07
N LEU A 95 42.70 -39.31 -17.78
CA LEU A 95 41.63 -38.81 -18.64
C LEU A 95 40.86 -37.65 -17.98
N ALA A 96 40.53 -36.64 -18.77
CA ALA A 96 39.63 -35.55 -18.38
C ALA A 96 38.84 -35.01 -19.58
N TYR A 97 37.59 -34.63 -19.36
CA TYR A 97 36.73 -33.95 -20.33
C TYR A 97 37.27 -32.56 -20.62
N CYS A 98 37.49 -32.26 -21.89
CA CYS A 98 37.95 -30.94 -22.29
C CYS A 98 36.78 -29.95 -22.42
N ALA A 99 37.05 -28.68 -22.17
CA ALA A 99 36.16 -27.56 -22.47
C ALA A 99 36.88 -26.62 -23.46
N ASP A 100 36.21 -26.27 -24.55
CA ASP A 100 36.76 -25.44 -25.62
C ASP A 100 36.82 -23.97 -25.21
N ALA A 101 38.02 -23.41 -25.19
CA ALA A 101 38.28 -22.01 -24.85
C ALA A 101 38.39 -21.09 -26.09
N SER A 102 38.26 -21.63 -27.30
CA SER A 102 38.50 -20.89 -28.56
C SER A 102 37.56 -19.69 -28.77
N ASN A 103 36.40 -19.67 -28.11
CA ASN A 103 35.38 -18.62 -28.21
C ASN A 103 35.34 -17.63 -27.03
N ILE A 104 36.31 -17.68 -26.12
CA ILE A 104 36.31 -16.83 -24.92
C ILE A 104 36.99 -15.49 -25.20
N ASN A 105 36.21 -14.41 -25.18
CA ASN A 105 36.75 -13.05 -25.23
C ASN A 105 37.37 -12.73 -23.86
N THR A 106 38.70 -12.70 -23.79
CA THR A 106 39.49 -12.60 -22.54
C THR A 106 39.61 -11.15 -22.06
N THR A 107 38.50 -10.57 -21.59
CA THR A 107 38.56 -9.41 -20.68
C THR A 107 37.33 -9.41 -19.79
N SER A 108 37.47 -9.91 -18.56
CA SER A 108 36.92 -9.30 -17.33
C SER A 108 37.14 -10.23 -16.12
N THR A 109 37.90 -9.74 -15.15
CA THR A 109 38.03 -10.27 -13.80
C THR A 109 36.83 -9.84 -12.94
N THR A 110 36.23 -10.77 -12.19
CA THR A 110 35.27 -10.45 -11.14
C THR A 110 35.56 -11.26 -9.87
N VAL A 111 35.65 -10.51 -8.77
CA VAL A 111 35.78 -10.96 -7.38
C VAL A 111 34.38 -11.24 -6.84
N MET A 112 34.23 -12.32 -6.05
CA MET A 112 32.98 -12.70 -5.39
C MET A 112 33.09 -12.49 -3.86
N PRO A 113 32.05 -12.00 -3.16
CA PRO A 113 31.97 -12.01 -1.70
C PRO A 113 31.28 -13.28 -1.16
N GLU A 114 31.70 -13.72 0.03
CA GLU A 114 31.13 -14.83 0.80
C GLU A 114 29.80 -14.46 1.50
N THR A 115 28.94 -15.47 1.65
CA THR A 115 27.68 -15.44 2.40
C THR A 115 27.83 -16.25 3.69
N THR A 116 27.39 -15.70 4.82
CA THR A 116 27.35 -16.37 6.14
C THR A 116 25.91 -16.79 6.48
N THR A 117 25.78 -18.00 7.02
CA THR A 117 24.53 -18.70 7.38
C THR A 117 23.92 -18.16 8.67
N ALA A 118 22.58 -18.11 8.75
CA ALA A 118 21.81 -17.80 9.97
C ALA A 118 20.95 -19.00 10.40
N GLU A 119 20.88 -19.24 11.72
CA GLU A 119 20.12 -20.30 12.38
C GLU A 119 18.63 -19.96 12.57
N THR A 120 17.80 -21.00 12.49
CA THR A 120 16.34 -20.98 12.66
C THR A 120 15.96 -21.23 14.13
N THR A 121 15.11 -20.37 14.72
CA THR A 121 14.44 -20.64 16.01
C THR A 121 12.91 -20.61 15.81
N THR A 122 12.25 -21.71 16.14
CA THR A 122 10.79 -21.89 16.03
C THR A 122 10.10 -21.47 17.34
N THR A 123 9.07 -20.62 17.28
CA THR A 123 8.19 -20.32 18.42
C THR A 123 6.73 -20.60 18.06
N THR A 124 6.06 -21.43 18.86
CA THR A 124 4.65 -21.82 18.72
C THR A 124 3.76 -20.82 19.46
N THR A 125 2.71 -20.30 18.82
CA THR A 125 1.69 -19.44 19.48
C THR A 125 0.31 -20.08 19.34
N THR A 126 -0.36 -20.25 20.48
CA THR A 126 -1.71 -20.84 20.60
C THR A 126 -2.76 -19.73 20.53
N THR A 127 -3.68 -19.84 19.57
CA THR A 127 -4.82 -18.92 19.43
C THR A 127 -6.02 -19.44 20.24
N THR A 128 -6.59 -18.61 21.12
CA THR A 128 -7.86 -18.91 21.80
C THR A 128 -8.92 -17.96 21.26
N THR A 129 -10.00 -18.51 20.70
CA THR A 129 -11.11 -17.74 20.13
C THR A 129 -12.30 -17.81 21.10
N THR A 130 -12.70 -16.66 21.64
CA THR A 130 -13.95 -16.51 22.40
C THR A 130 -14.93 -15.70 21.57
N THR A 131 -16.05 -16.32 21.20
CA THR A 131 -17.20 -15.69 20.56
C THR A 131 -18.16 -15.19 21.64
N GLU A 132 -18.30 -13.87 21.78
CA GLU A 132 -19.41 -13.26 22.52
C GLU A 132 -20.48 -12.75 21.54
N THR A 133 -21.70 -13.24 21.71
CA THR A 133 -22.92 -12.77 21.05
C THR A 133 -23.51 -11.62 21.85
N THR A 134 -23.50 -10.40 21.30
CA THR A 134 -24.18 -9.23 21.86
C THR A 134 -25.53 -8.98 21.18
N THR A 135 -26.56 -8.80 22.00
CA THR A 135 -27.86 -8.24 21.64
C THR A 135 -27.70 -6.82 21.08
N MET A 136 -28.33 -6.50 19.94
CA MET A 136 -28.23 -5.20 19.28
C MET A 136 -28.92 -4.10 20.10
N ASP A 137 -28.13 -3.29 20.81
CA ASP A 137 -28.60 -2.02 21.37
C ASP A 137 -28.97 -1.05 20.23
N ILE A 138 -30.15 -0.43 20.32
CA ILE A 138 -30.55 0.64 19.40
C ILE A 138 -29.71 1.87 19.74
N ILE A 139 -28.73 2.20 18.89
CA ILE A 139 -27.85 3.35 19.07
C ILE A 139 -28.61 4.65 18.76
N ILE A 140 -29.09 5.33 19.80
CA ILE A 140 -29.70 6.66 19.72
C ILE A 140 -28.58 7.67 19.99
N GLY A 141 -27.99 8.24 18.93
CA GLY A 141 -26.87 9.17 19.02
C GLY A 141 -27.16 10.41 19.89
N PRO A 142 -26.14 11.14 20.37
CA PRO A 142 -26.29 12.29 21.26
C PRO A 142 -26.74 13.55 20.50
N PHE A 143 -27.88 13.48 19.81
CA PHE A 143 -28.37 14.54 18.95
C PHE A 143 -29.01 15.69 19.71
N TYR A 144 -28.74 16.90 19.25
CA TYR A 144 -29.56 18.08 19.53
C TYR A 144 -30.94 17.92 18.88
N PRO A 145 -32.00 18.59 19.38
CA PRO A 145 -33.33 18.49 18.80
C PRO A 145 -33.34 18.79 17.29
N PHE A 146 -34.04 17.95 16.52
CA PHE A 146 -34.24 18.08 15.07
C PHE A 146 -35.61 17.51 14.68
N GLY A 147 -36.05 17.78 13.45
CA GLY A 147 -37.31 17.30 12.90
C GLY A 147 -38.36 18.39 12.79
N THR A 148 -39.42 18.34 13.61
CA THR A 148 -40.58 19.23 13.44
C THR A 148 -40.21 20.71 13.48
N GLY A 149 -40.47 21.40 12.36
CA GLY A 149 -40.20 22.83 12.19
C GLY A 149 -38.76 23.17 11.80
N ASP A 150 -37.97 22.18 11.37
CA ASP A 150 -36.71 22.40 10.65
C ASP A 150 -36.97 22.73 9.18
N THR A 151 -35.97 23.32 8.52
CA THR A 151 -35.98 23.45 7.06
C THR A 151 -35.34 22.21 6.45
N GLU A 152 -36.01 21.58 5.50
CA GLU A 152 -35.51 20.38 4.82
C GLU A 152 -34.83 20.72 3.49
N ASN A 153 -33.72 20.03 3.20
CA ASN A 153 -33.16 20.02 1.86
C ASN A 153 -34.07 19.25 0.90
N GLY A 154 -33.99 19.61 -0.38
CA GLY A 154 -34.67 18.86 -1.44
C GLY A 154 -34.20 17.39 -1.49
N ARG A 155 -35.14 16.50 -1.80
CA ARG A 155 -34.86 15.08 -2.10
C ARG A 155 -34.14 14.99 -3.44
N ASN A 156 -32.82 14.86 -3.40
CA ASN A 156 -31.92 14.84 -4.54
C ASN A 156 -30.61 14.12 -4.15
N ASP A 157 -29.98 13.47 -5.12
CA ASP A 157 -28.72 12.73 -4.97
C ASP A 157 -27.59 13.68 -4.53
N ASP A 158 -27.09 14.46 -5.49
CA ASP A 158 -26.03 15.46 -5.28
C ASP A 158 -26.62 16.83 -5.01
N GLY A 159 -27.59 16.89 -4.10
CA GLY A 159 -28.28 18.13 -3.73
C GLY A 159 -27.51 19.00 -2.74
N SER A 160 -27.92 20.25 -2.61
CA SER A 160 -27.47 21.17 -1.56
C SER A 160 -28.58 22.13 -1.20
N SER A 161 -28.53 22.70 0.00
CA SER A 161 -29.40 23.82 0.38
C SER A 161 -29.17 25.03 -0.53
N SER A 162 -30.14 25.94 -0.60
CA SER A 162 -29.89 27.33 -0.96
C SER A 162 -28.99 28.00 0.10
N VAL A 163 -28.57 29.25 -0.15
CA VAL A 163 -27.78 30.01 0.84
C VAL A 163 -28.55 30.16 2.15
N ILE A 164 -27.93 29.77 3.25
CA ILE A 164 -28.48 29.94 4.60
C ILE A 164 -27.72 31.10 5.25
N TYR A 165 -28.38 32.24 5.43
CA TYR A 165 -27.80 33.35 6.18
C TYR A 165 -27.82 33.04 7.67
N LEU A 166 -26.66 33.13 8.30
CA LEU A 166 -26.51 32.92 9.73
C LEU A 166 -27.06 34.14 10.47
N GLN A 167 -27.86 33.91 11.52
CA GLN A 167 -28.44 35.00 12.32
C GLN A 167 -27.39 35.77 13.11
N GLN A 168 -26.21 35.17 13.30
CA GLN A 168 -25.01 35.80 13.85
C GLN A 168 -23.78 35.25 13.11
N PRO A 169 -22.66 36.00 13.04
CA PRO A 169 -21.44 35.52 12.42
C PRO A 169 -20.87 34.28 13.11
N PHE A 170 -20.35 33.34 12.33
CA PHE A 170 -19.60 32.18 12.81
C PHE A 170 -18.13 32.33 12.42
N ILE A 171 -17.22 32.10 13.37
CA ILE A 171 -15.77 32.21 13.12
C ILE A 171 -15.22 30.80 12.93
N PHE A 172 -14.62 30.55 11.77
CA PHE A 172 -13.94 29.30 11.44
C PHE A 172 -12.48 29.59 11.15
N PHE A 173 -11.61 29.23 12.11
CA PHE A 173 -10.17 29.44 12.13
C PHE A 173 -9.73 30.86 11.72
N GLY A 174 -10.34 31.87 12.38
CA GLY A 174 -10.07 33.28 12.14
C GLY A 174 -10.86 33.90 10.98
N GLN A 175 -11.47 33.10 10.11
CA GLN A 175 -12.35 33.59 9.05
C GLN A 175 -13.78 33.74 9.54
N THR A 176 -14.40 34.88 9.24
CA THR A 176 -15.77 35.18 9.67
C THR A 176 -16.75 34.89 8.54
N TYR A 177 -17.71 34.02 8.80
CA TYR A 177 -18.76 33.62 7.88
C TYR A 177 -20.14 34.06 8.35
N ASN A 178 -20.92 34.61 7.42
CA ASN A 178 -22.31 35.03 7.64
C ASN A 178 -23.32 34.15 6.89
N GLN A 179 -22.82 33.11 6.21
CA GLN A 179 -23.63 32.21 5.42
C GLN A 179 -23.07 30.80 5.49
N ILE A 180 -23.91 29.82 5.22
CA ILE A 180 -23.54 28.40 5.16
C ILE A 180 -24.43 27.66 4.15
N TYR A 181 -23.95 26.52 3.68
CA TYR A 181 -24.68 25.59 2.83
C TYR A 181 -24.62 24.20 3.43
N VAL A 182 -25.76 23.50 3.47
CA VAL A 182 -25.87 22.11 3.92
C VAL A 182 -25.95 21.22 2.69
N ASN A 183 -24.94 20.40 2.46
CA ASN A 183 -24.90 19.50 1.31
C ASN A 183 -25.55 18.14 1.61
N ASN A 184 -26.17 17.52 0.60
CA ASN A 184 -26.81 16.22 0.78
C ASN A 184 -25.78 15.11 1.08
N ASN A 185 -24.58 15.20 0.52
CA ASN A 185 -23.46 14.28 0.70
C ASN A 185 -22.73 14.41 2.05
N GLY A 186 -23.27 15.17 3.02
CA GLY A 186 -22.82 15.09 4.41
C GLY A 186 -21.70 16.05 4.81
N HIS A 187 -21.59 17.17 4.10
CA HIS A 187 -20.67 18.27 4.42
C HIS A 187 -21.33 19.65 4.39
N LEU A 188 -20.65 20.61 5.02
CA LEU A 188 -20.99 22.02 5.06
C LEU A 188 -19.92 22.84 4.36
N THR A 189 -20.34 23.86 3.64
CA THR A 189 -19.45 24.83 2.97
C THR A 189 -19.93 26.25 3.25
N PHE A 190 -19.05 27.23 3.12
CA PHE A 190 -19.36 28.63 3.45
C PHE A 190 -19.39 29.57 2.24
N ASP A 191 -18.65 29.25 1.18
CA ASP A 191 -18.48 30.12 0.02
C ASP A 191 -19.49 29.86 -1.12
N GLY A 192 -20.15 28.69 -1.11
CA GLY A 192 -21.17 28.34 -2.10
C GLY A 192 -21.62 26.88 -1.95
N ALA A 193 -22.75 26.54 -2.58
CA ALA A 193 -23.18 25.16 -2.70
C ALA A 193 -22.13 24.33 -3.46
N TRP A 194 -21.85 23.11 -2.98
CA TRP A 194 -20.85 22.23 -3.58
C TRP A 194 -21.29 20.78 -3.60
N TYR A 195 -21.46 20.23 -4.80
CA TYR A 195 -22.16 18.97 -5.08
C TYR A 195 -21.27 17.72 -5.14
N SER A 196 -20.09 17.76 -4.50
CA SER A 196 -19.16 16.63 -4.58
C SER A 196 -19.61 15.46 -3.69
N TYR A 197 -19.69 14.26 -4.24
CA TYR A 197 -19.99 13.01 -3.53
C TYR A 197 -18.75 12.16 -3.23
N THR A 198 -17.59 12.49 -3.83
CA THR A 198 -16.36 11.72 -3.66
C THR A 198 -15.45 12.38 -2.63
N PRO A 199 -15.31 11.79 -1.43
CA PRO A 199 -14.47 12.37 -0.41
C PRO A 199 -12.98 12.30 -0.76
N TYR A 200 -12.24 13.31 -0.32
CA TYR A 200 -10.77 13.30 -0.29
C TYR A 200 -10.26 13.26 1.15
N GLN A 201 -9.02 12.80 1.31
CA GLN A 201 -8.35 12.76 2.60
C GLN A 201 -7.98 14.17 3.09
N PHE A 202 -8.23 14.49 4.36
CA PHE A 202 -7.68 15.68 5.00
C PHE A 202 -6.31 15.37 5.63
N PRO A 203 -5.34 16.31 5.59
CA PRO A 203 -5.41 17.60 4.90
C PRO A 203 -5.42 17.43 3.38
N ALA A 204 -6.13 18.29 2.65
CA ALA A 204 -6.23 18.22 1.19
C ALA A 204 -5.55 19.37 0.44
N TYR A 205 -5.13 20.42 1.16
CA TYR A 205 -4.57 21.65 0.59
C TYR A 205 -5.47 22.26 -0.50
N GLY A 206 -6.78 22.15 -0.28
CA GLY A 206 -7.81 22.64 -1.18
C GLY A 206 -8.11 24.12 -0.97
N GLY A 207 -8.83 24.73 -1.91
CA GLY A 207 -9.21 26.14 -1.87
C GLY A 207 -10.53 26.43 -1.14
N LYS A 208 -10.97 25.59 -0.19
CA LYS A 208 -12.30 25.70 0.43
C LYS A 208 -12.29 25.31 1.91
N ASP A 209 -13.01 26.10 2.71
CA ASP A 209 -13.33 25.75 4.10
C ASP A 209 -14.50 24.77 4.13
N LEU A 210 -14.29 23.62 4.76
CA LEU A 210 -15.17 22.47 4.73
C LEU A 210 -15.32 21.87 6.13
N ILE A 211 -16.57 21.64 6.55
CA ILE A 211 -16.89 20.84 7.74
C ILE A 211 -17.65 19.60 7.25
N ALA A 212 -17.03 18.44 7.35
CA ALA A 212 -17.56 17.17 6.85
C ALA A 212 -17.82 16.23 8.04
N PRO A 213 -18.95 16.33 8.75
CA PRO A 213 -19.25 15.36 9.81
C PRO A 213 -19.27 13.92 9.28
N PHE A 214 -19.70 13.71 8.04
CA PHE A 214 -19.72 12.40 7.38
C PHE A 214 -19.86 12.59 5.87
N TRP A 215 -18.77 12.81 5.15
CA TRP A 215 -18.80 13.07 3.71
C TRP A 215 -18.67 11.78 2.90
N THR A 216 -19.74 11.43 2.16
CA THR A 216 -19.79 10.32 1.21
C THR A 216 -20.96 10.50 0.25
N ASP A 217 -21.12 9.56 -0.69
CA ASP A 217 -22.19 9.55 -1.68
C ASP A 217 -23.54 9.11 -1.05
N ILE A 218 -24.35 10.09 -0.65
CA ILE A 218 -25.62 9.94 0.08
C ILE A 218 -26.79 10.24 -0.86
N ASP A 219 -27.79 9.35 -0.87
CA ASP A 219 -29.01 9.48 -1.65
C ASP A 219 -30.25 9.58 -0.74
N ASN A 220 -30.83 10.78 -0.65
CA ASN A 220 -32.05 11.03 0.13
C ASN A 220 -33.35 11.00 -0.71
N ARG A 221 -33.30 10.53 -1.97
CA ARG A 221 -34.49 10.49 -2.86
C ARG A 221 -35.56 9.54 -2.35
N TRP A 222 -35.16 8.43 -1.74
CA TRP A 222 -36.07 7.34 -1.34
C TRP A 222 -36.28 7.23 0.17
N ASN A 223 -35.24 7.44 0.98
CA ASN A 223 -35.32 7.40 2.44
C ASN A 223 -34.41 8.44 3.09
N GLY A 224 -34.68 8.69 4.36
CA GLY A 224 -33.99 9.70 5.15
C GLY A 224 -34.44 11.14 4.87
N VAL A 225 -34.03 12.03 5.76
CA VAL A 225 -34.31 13.46 5.72
C VAL A 225 -33.04 14.21 6.08
N ILE A 226 -32.77 15.30 5.37
CA ILE A 226 -31.66 16.20 5.65
C ILE A 226 -32.28 17.53 6.02
N SER A 227 -32.11 17.94 7.28
CA SER A 227 -32.76 19.13 7.82
C SER A 227 -31.80 20.01 8.60
N TYR A 228 -32.14 21.29 8.73
CA TYR A 228 -31.35 22.23 9.51
C TYR A 228 -32.20 23.32 10.16
N LYS A 229 -31.66 23.90 11.24
CA LYS A 229 -32.32 24.95 12.02
C LYS A 229 -31.31 25.82 12.78
N GLN A 230 -31.68 27.08 12.98
CA GLN A 230 -30.95 28.03 13.82
C GLN A 230 -31.73 28.34 15.09
N TYR A 231 -31.01 28.48 16.19
CA TYR A 231 -31.52 28.90 17.48
C TYR A 231 -30.72 30.09 17.97
N THR A 232 -31.42 31.11 18.47
CA THR A 232 -30.85 32.30 19.11
C THR A 232 -31.45 32.56 20.50
N SER A 233 -32.34 31.67 20.96
CA SER A 233 -32.90 31.64 22.30
C SER A 233 -33.46 30.24 22.62
N GLY A 234 -33.84 30.00 23.87
CA GLY A 234 -34.51 28.76 24.30
C GLY A 234 -33.57 27.68 24.85
N SER A 235 -34.12 26.50 25.14
CA SER A 235 -33.42 25.40 25.83
C SER A 235 -32.22 24.85 25.06
N VAL A 236 -32.22 24.97 23.73
CA VAL A 236 -31.10 24.53 22.87
C VAL A 236 -29.83 25.33 23.15
N LEU A 237 -29.94 26.65 23.38
CA LEU A 237 -28.79 27.48 23.76
C LEU A 237 -28.29 27.12 25.17
N THR A 238 -29.21 26.81 26.09
CA THR A 238 -28.85 26.37 27.45
C THR A 238 -28.07 25.06 27.40
N GLN A 239 -28.54 24.08 26.63
CA GLN A 239 -27.84 22.80 26.41
C GLN A 239 -26.45 23.03 25.79
N ALA A 240 -26.36 23.81 24.71
CA ALA A 240 -25.10 24.13 24.05
C ALA A 240 -24.11 24.83 24.98
N THR A 241 -24.60 25.74 25.81
CA THR A 241 -23.79 26.44 26.82
C THR A 241 -23.25 25.47 27.86
N GLN A 242 -24.08 24.55 28.36
CA GLN A 242 -23.67 23.54 29.34
C GLN A 242 -22.64 22.58 28.74
N ASP A 243 -22.91 22.05 27.55
CA ASP A 243 -22.02 21.13 26.85
C ASP A 243 -20.63 21.76 26.62
N ILE A 244 -20.57 22.98 26.06
CA ILE A 244 -19.29 23.66 25.80
C ILE A 244 -18.55 23.99 27.09
N ASN A 245 -19.22 24.45 28.14
CA ASN A 245 -18.56 24.71 29.43
C ASN A 245 -18.09 23.42 30.12
N GLN A 246 -18.75 22.29 29.87
CA GLN A 246 -18.29 21.00 30.36
C GLN A 246 -17.03 20.54 29.62
N TYR A 247 -16.96 20.72 28.31
CA TYR A 247 -15.83 20.25 27.48
C TYR A 247 -14.64 21.22 27.49
N PHE A 248 -14.89 22.52 27.68
CA PHE A 248 -13.90 23.60 27.67
C PHE A 248 -14.07 24.51 28.90
N PRO A 249 -13.81 24.00 30.11
CA PRO A 249 -14.13 24.69 31.38
C PRO A 249 -13.39 26.03 31.58
N ASP A 250 -12.26 26.22 30.90
CA ASP A 250 -11.42 27.42 31.06
C ASP A 250 -11.93 28.66 30.31
N LEU A 251 -12.98 28.54 29.49
CA LEU A 251 -13.39 29.60 28.55
C LEU A 251 -14.57 30.46 29.01
N SER A 252 -15.31 30.07 30.06
CA SER A 252 -16.52 30.76 30.54
C SER A 252 -17.45 31.20 29.40
N PHE A 253 -18.10 30.23 28.76
CA PHE A 253 -18.88 30.41 27.53
C PHE A 253 -20.39 30.58 27.78
N SER A 254 -21.07 31.30 26.89
CA SER A 254 -22.54 31.39 26.82
C SER A 254 -22.97 31.49 25.36
N ALA A 255 -23.70 30.51 24.84
CA ALA A 255 -24.10 30.47 23.44
C ALA A 255 -25.12 31.57 23.12
N SER A 256 -24.95 32.22 21.98
CA SER A 256 -25.95 33.14 21.40
C SER A 256 -26.44 32.70 20.02
N LEU A 257 -25.76 31.74 19.39
CA LEU A 257 -26.16 31.05 18.16
C LEU A 257 -25.90 29.56 18.30
N VAL A 258 -26.89 28.75 17.92
CA VAL A 258 -26.73 27.31 17.65
C VAL A 258 -27.34 27.01 16.29
N PHE A 259 -26.55 26.53 15.34
CA PHE A 259 -27.02 25.98 14.07
C PHE A 259 -26.90 24.47 14.11
N VAL A 260 -28.00 23.76 13.85
CA VAL A 260 -28.05 22.30 13.82
C VAL A 260 -28.34 21.87 12.38
N ALA A 261 -27.53 20.98 11.82
CA ALA A 261 -27.83 20.27 10.57
C ALA A 261 -27.76 18.75 10.81
N THR A 262 -28.81 18.05 10.41
CA THR A 262 -29.00 16.61 10.69
C THR A 262 -29.27 15.87 9.39
N TRP A 263 -28.56 14.76 9.19
CA TRP A 263 -28.87 13.74 8.20
C TRP A 263 -29.47 12.58 8.99
N ASP A 264 -30.77 12.38 8.90
CA ASP A 264 -31.50 11.36 9.65
C ASP A 264 -31.92 10.21 8.74
N ARG A 265 -31.45 8.99 9.05
CA ARG A 265 -31.76 7.74 8.34
C ARG A 265 -31.54 7.84 6.82
N VAL A 266 -30.49 8.54 6.41
CA VAL A 266 -30.12 8.68 4.99
C VAL A 266 -29.47 7.39 4.49
N ALA A 267 -29.66 7.10 3.20
CA ALA A 267 -29.05 5.96 2.53
C ALA A 267 -27.85 6.36 1.69
N TYR A 268 -26.99 5.39 1.37
CA TYR A 268 -25.93 5.56 0.37
C TYR A 268 -26.48 5.40 -1.06
N PHE A 269 -25.91 6.10 -2.03
CA PHE A 269 -26.26 5.92 -3.44
C PHE A 269 -26.10 4.45 -3.85
N TYR A 270 -27.08 3.94 -4.60
CA TYR A 270 -27.20 2.54 -5.04
C TYR A 270 -27.47 1.50 -3.94
N ASN A 271 -27.55 1.89 -2.65
CA ASN A 271 -27.87 1.01 -1.53
C ASN A 271 -29.09 1.51 -0.76
N SER A 272 -30.23 1.64 -1.48
CA SER A 272 -31.50 2.10 -0.92
C SER A 272 -31.92 1.23 0.27
N GLY A 273 -32.31 1.86 1.39
CA GLY A 273 -32.72 1.17 2.62
C GLY A 273 -31.64 1.02 3.69
N THR A 274 -30.42 1.50 3.44
CA THR A 274 -29.45 1.76 4.52
C THR A 274 -29.92 2.96 5.35
N GLU A 275 -29.69 2.90 6.66
CA GLU A 275 -30.05 3.98 7.59
C GLU A 275 -28.80 4.45 8.34
N THR A 276 -28.37 5.65 7.99
CA THR A 276 -27.24 6.33 8.63
C THR A 276 -27.74 7.67 9.18
N SER A 277 -27.55 7.91 10.49
CA SER A 277 -27.92 9.16 11.16
C SER A 277 -26.71 9.84 11.78
N PHE A 278 -26.51 11.12 11.45
CA PHE A 278 -25.47 11.96 12.01
C PHE A 278 -25.88 13.45 11.99
N GLN A 279 -25.19 14.26 12.78
CA GLN A 279 -25.52 15.67 12.96
C GLN A 279 -24.24 16.49 13.16
N VAL A 280 -24.25 17.72 12.65
CA VAL A 280 -23.27 18.75 12.98
C VAL A 280 -23.97 19.94 13.62
N VAL A 281 -23.35 20.49 14.66
CA VAL A 281 -23.85 21.63 15.42
C VAL A 281 -22.77 22.70 15.48
N LEU A 282 -23.06 23.88 14.96
CA LEU A 282 -22.21 25.05 15.08
C LEU A 282 -22.71 25.90 16.26
N ILE A 283 -21.86 26.10 17.26
CA ILE A 283 -22.20 26.81 18.50
C ILE A 283 -21.30 28.03 18.59
N SER A 284 -21.88 29.22 18.75
CA SER A 284 -21.12 30.47 18.81
C SER A 284 -21.72 31.47 19.79
N ASN A 285 -20.87 32.36 20.30
CA ASN A 285 -21.29 33.57 21.01
C ASN A 285 -20.93 34.87 20.25
N GLY A 286 -20.54 34.75 18.98
CA GLY A 286 -20.01 35.83 18.15
C GLY A 286 -18.50 36.06 18.25
N HIS A 287 -17.82 35.44 19.25
CA HIS A 287 -16.37 35.53 19.43
C HIS A 287 -15.69 34.17 19.52
N LEU A 288 -16.28 33.24 20.28
CA LEU A 288 -15.88 31.85 20.38
C LEU A 288 -16.82 31.02 19.50
N SER A 289 -16.26 30.04 18.80
CA SER A 289 -16.98 29.21 17.85
C SER A 289 -16.55 27.77 18.02
N PHE A 290 -17.52 26.86 17.99
CA PHE A 290 -17.32 25.45 18.21
C PHE A 290 -18.08 24.63 17.17
N VAL A 291 -17.49 23.52 16.76
CA VAL A 291 -18.11 22.50 15.91
C VAL A 291 -18.30 21.26 16.75
N VAL A 292 -19.54 20.78 16.84
CA VAL A 292 -19.87 19.50 17.48
C VAL A 292 -20.42 18.56 16.43
N MET A 293 -19.86 17.35 16.33
CA MET A 293 -20.33 16.28 15.45
C MET A 293 -20.91 15.17 16.31
N ASN A 294 -22.13 14.76 16.00
CA ASN A 294 -22.85 13.70 16.72
C ASN A 294 -23.19 12.56 15.75
N TYR A 295 -23.09 11.33 16.23
CA TYR A 295 -23.30 10.11 15.45
C TYR A 295 -24.31 9.20 16.14
N GLY A 296 -25.34 8.79 15.40
CA GLY A 296 -26.32 7.77 15.79
C GLY A 296 -26.00 6.45 15.09
N ALA A 297 -27.00 5.64 14.75
CA ALA A 297 -26.77 4.44 13.96
C ALA A 297 -26.10 4.79 12.61
N ILE A 298 -25.01 4.09 12.26
CA ILE A 298 -24.30 4.21 10.98
C ILE A 298 -24.37 2.85 10.28
N ALA A 299 -24.95 2.81 9.08
CA ALA A 299 -24.99 1.58 8.31
C ALA A 299 -23.61 1.25 7.72
N PRO A 300 -23.19 -0.03 7.66
CA PRO A 300 -21.97 -0.44 6.99
C PRO A 300 -21.94 0.00 5.52
N THR A 301 -20.77 0.34 5.01
CA THR A 301 -20.59 0.81 3.63
C THR A 301 -19.24 0.39 3.08
N GLN A 302 -19.16 0.12 1.78
CA GLN A 302 -17.89 -0.08 1.07
C GLN A 302 -17.34 1.23 0.48
N ARG A 303 -18.05 2.35 0.68
CA ARG A 303 -17.64 3.67 0.19
C ARG A 303 -16.64 4.28 1.16
N TYR A 304 -15.71 5.07 0.64
CA TYR A 304 -14.91 5.95 1.47
C TYR A 304 -15.81 6.98 2.15
N VAL A 305 -15.51 7.26 3.42
CA VAL A 305 -16.18 8.29 4.22
C VAL A 305 -15.13 9.21 4.82
N GLN A 306 -15.20 10.51 4.59
CA GLN A 306 -14.35 11.49 5.29
C GLN A 306 -15.13 12.14 6.43
N ALA A 307 -14.62 12.05 7.66
CA ALA A 307 -15.24 12.70 8.82
C ALA A 307 -14.23 13.65 9.50
N GLY A 308 -14.58 14.93 9.65
CA GLY A 308 -13.72 15.95 10.22
C GLY A 308 -13.91 17.33 9.57
N PHE A 309 -12.85 18.11 9.47
CA PHE A 309 -12.87 19.42 8.81
C PHE A 309 -11.52 19.75 8.17
N ASP A 310 -11.55 20.65 7.20
CA ASP A 310 -10.36 21.15 6.51
C ASP A 310 -10.58 22.61 6.11
N THR A 311 -9.55 23.43 6.26
CA THR A 311 -9.57 24.84 5.82
C THR A 311 -8.89 25.01 4.47
N ILE A 312 -9.03 26.19 3.88
CA ILE A 312 -8.20 26.65 2.76
C ILE A 312 -6.72 26.40 3.06
N ASP A 313 -6.02 25.80 2.09
CA ASP A 313 -4.62 25.39 2.17
C ASP A 313 -4.30 24.45 3.34
N SER A 314 -5.33 23.83 3.94
CA SER A 314 -5.24 22.97 5.12
C SER A 314 -4.49 23.59 6.31
N SER A 315 -4.58 24.92 6.44
CA SER A 315 -3.97 25.67 7.54
C SER A 315 -4.39 25.13 8.92
N HIS A 316 -5.64 24.68 9.01
CA HIS A 316 -6.18 23.89 10.09
C HIS A 316 -7.02 22.75 9.53
N HIS A 317 -6.89 21.55 10.10
CA HIS A 317 -7.63 20.38 9.65
C HIS A 317 -7.66 19.31 10.73
N PHE A 318 -8.63 18.41 10.62
CA PHE A 318 -8.75 17.25 11.47
C PHE A 318 -9.48 16.13 10.74
N SER A 319 -8.99 14.90 10.88
CA SER A 319 -9.69 13.68 10.43
C SER A 319 -10.00 12.82 11.64
N ILE A 320 -11.26 12.44 11.83
CA ILE A 320 -11.66 11.45 12.84
C ILE A 320 -11.04 10.10 12.46
N THR A 321 -10.53 9.37 13.45
CA THR A 321 -9.98 8.02 13.27
C THR A 321 -10.96 7.11 12.53
N GLY A 322 -10.48 6.43 11.48
CA GLY A 322 -11.32 5.60 10.60
C GLY A 322 -11.82 6.32 9.34
N SER A 323 -11.57 7.63 9.20
CA SER A 323 -11.86 8.36 7.95
C SER A 323 -11.08 7.79 6.76
N LEU A 324 -11.68 7.88 5.57
CA LEU A 324 -11.19 7.36 4.29
C LEU A 324 -10.92 5.85 4.28
N GLN A 325 -11.63 5.10 5.13
CA GLN A 325 -11.64 3.64 5.16
C GLN A 325 -13.00 3.09 4.72
N ASN A 326 -13.05 1.80 4.35
CA ASN A 326 -14.25 1.10 3.85
C ASN A 326 -15.15 0.54 4.97
N ASP A 327 -15.11 1.13 6.17
CA ASP A 327 -16.04 0.88 7.28
C ASP A 327 -15.74 1.92 8.37
N ILE A 328 -16.75 2.70 8.76
CA ILE A 328 -16.63 3.71 9.83
C ILE A 328 -17.74 3.56 10.88
N THR A 329 -18.29 2.35 11.00
CA THR A 329 -19.38 2.00 11.95
C THR A 329 -19.00 2.17 13.42
N SER A 330 -17.74 2.43 13.73
CA SER A 330 -17.26 2.74 15.08
C SER A 330 -17.55 4.16 15.55
N LEU A 331 -17.91 5.10 14.65
CA LEU A 331 -18.17 6.51 15.03
C LEU A 331 -19.11 6.69 16.22
N PRO A 332 -20.23 5.95 16.35
CA PRO A 332 -21.17 6.13 17.46
C PRO A 332 -20.62 5.70 18.82
N HIS A 333 -19.48 5.00 18.82
CA HIS A 333 -18.77 4.57 20.03
C HIS A 333 -17.49 5.39 20.28
N SER A 334 -17.16 6.33 19.38
CA SER A 334 -15.95 7.15 19.46
C SER A 334 -16.24 8.54 20.06
N SER A 335 -15.24 9.18 20.67
CA SER A 335 -15.37 10.53 21.22
C SER A 335 -14.02 11.15 21.57
N ASN A 336 -13.92 12.49 21.51
CA ASN A 336 -12.84 13.27 22.15
C ASN A 336 -13.28 13.99 23.44
N VAL A 337 -14.55 13.89 23.83
CA VAL A 337 -15.14 14.55 25.01
C VAL A 337 -15.77 13.56 25.99
N ASN A 338 -15.44 12.27 25.86
CA ASN A 338 -15.97 11.18 26.69
C ASN A 338 -17.51 11.06 26.66
N VAL A 339 -18.13 11.41 25.52
CA VAL A 339 -19.56 11.18 25.26
C VAL A 339 -19.64 10.32 23.99
N PRO A 340 -20.05 9.04 24.08
CA PRO A 340 -20.10 8.14 22.93
C PRO A 340 -20.83 8.76 21.74
N GLY A 341 -20.19 8.75 20.57
CA GLY A 341 -20.74 9.30 19.33
C GLY A 341 -20.66 10.81 19.23
N ARG A 342 -19.92 11.50 20.12
CA ARG A 342 -19.78 12.95 20.09
C ARG A 342 -18.33 13.39 20.00
N TRP A 343 -18.09 14.30 19.07
CA TRP A 343 -16.83 15.02 18.91
C TRP A 343 -17.08 16.52 19.01
N ALA A 344 -16.25 17.25 19.77
CA ALA A 344 -16.37 18.69 19.90
C ALA A 344 -15.01 19.38 19.69
N PHE A 345 -15.01 20.45 18.90
CA PHE A 345 -13.82 21.19 18.52
C PHE A 345 -14.04 22.69 18.73
N ARG A 346 -13.05 23.37 19.30
CA ARG A 346 -12.98 24.83 19.28
C ARG A 346 -12.40 25.27 17.94
N THR A 347 -13.08 26.16 17.24
CA THR A 347 -12.76 26.55 15.86
C THR A 347 -12.72 28.05 15.64
N ASP A 348 -12.77 28.90 16.67
CA ASP A 348 -12.57 30.36 16.49
C ASP A 348 -11.12 30.73 16.13
N HIS A 349 -10.15 29.96 16.63
CA HIS A 349 -8.73 30.13 16.34
C HIS A 349 -8.03 28.76 16.38
N GLY A 350 -6.82 28.68 15.84
CA GLY A 350 -5.97 27.51 15.97
C GLY A 350 -4.49 27.87 16.09
N THR A 351 -3.67 26.88 16.37
CA THR A 351 -2.23 27.06 16.53
C THR A 351 -1.58 27.18 15.16
N ARG A 352 -0.82 28.27 14.95
CA ARG A 352 0.07 28.36 13.79
C ARG A 352 1.09 27.23 13.90
N GLY A 353 1.09 26.31 12.94
CA GLY A 353 2.05 25.23 12.90
C GLY A 353 3.40 25.67 12.34
N CYS A 354 4.04 24.78 11.59
CA CYS A 354 5.37 24.93 11.02
C CYS A 354 5.28 25.40 9.56
N GLN A 355 6.44 25.63 8.93
CA GLN A 355 6.54 25.80 7.49
C GLN A 355 7.57 24.83 6.91
N PHE A 356 7.27 24.27 5.74
CA PHE A 356 8.20 23.47 4.93
C PHE A 356 8.15 23.99 3.50
N ASN A 357 9.29 24.46 2.97
CA ASN A 357 9.39 25.08 1.64
C ASN A 357 8.35 26.19 1.37
N GLY A 358 8.04 26.99 2.40
CA GLY A 358 7.05 28.07 2.33
C GLY A 358 5.59 27.63 2.46
N LEU A 359 5.31 26.32 2.51
CA LEU A 359 3.97 25.78 2.74
C LEU A 359 3.70 25.59 4.24
N PRO A 360 2.50 25.92 4.73
CA PRO A 360 2.13 25.70 6.12
C PRO A 360 1.95 24.20 6.44
N VAL A 361 2.31 23.81 7.66
CA VAL A 361 2.15 22.45 8.20
C VAL A 361 1.50 22.57 9.58
N GLN A 362 0.38 21.89 9.85
CA GLN A 362 -0.30 22.03 11.14
C GLN A 362 0.53 21.36 12.25
N LEU A 363 0.43 21.90 13.46
CA LEU A 363 1.07 21.31 14.64
C LEU A 363 0.57 19.86 14.85
N GLY A 364 1.50 18.90 14.88
CA GLY A 364 1.22 17.47 15.03
C GLY A 364 1.31 16.68 13.73
N ASP A 365 1.25 17.31 12.56
CA ASP A 365 1.32 16.61 11.29
C ASP A 365 2.69 16.01 11.04
N SER A 366 2.72 14.88 10.33
CA SER A 366 3.96 14.28 9.84
C SER A 366 3.89 13.90 8.36
N PHE A 367 5.01 14.06 7.66
CA PHE A 367 5.15 13.78 6.23
C PHE A 367 6.57 13.36 5.90
N TRP A 368 6.78 12.78 4.71
CA TRP A 368 8.12 12.50 4.19
C TRP A 368 8.56 13.58 3.22
N SER A 369 9.84 13.97 3.33
CA SER A 369 10.37 15.17 2.67
C SER A 369 10.57 15.02 1.16
N ASP A 370 10.68 13.80 0.64
CA ASP A 370 10.96 13.52 -0.77
C ASP A 370 10.36 12.18 -1.26
N ALA A 371 10.52 11.93 -2.57
CA ALA A 371 10.04 10.73 -3.26
C ALA A 371 10.79 9.44 -2.88
N VAL A 372 11.88 9.54 -2.11
CA VAL A 372 12.60 8.37 -1.58
C VAL A 372 12.05 7.98 -0.21
N CYS A 373 11.38 8.91 0.48
CA CYS A 373 10.86 8.76 1.83
C CYS A 373 11.94 8.30 2.82
N GLN A 374 13.14 8.88 2.80
CA GLN A 374 14.18 8.55 3.80
C GLN A 374 13.97 9.27 5.14
N GLU A 375 13.50 10.50 5.09
CA GLU A 375 13.36 11.36 6.25
C GLU A 375 11.90 11.71 6.48
N ARG A 376 11.41 11.45 7.71
CA ARG A 376 10.08 11.85 8.16
C ARG A 376 10.19 13.11 9.00
N CYS A 377 9.43 14.13 8.63
CA CYS A 377 9.32 15.39 9.35
C CYS A 377 7.99 15.46 10.11
N THR A 378 8.01 15.89 11.36
CA THR A 378 6.84 16.15 12.19
C THR A 378 6.85 17.61 12.66
N CYS A 379 5.72 18.31 12.52
CA CYS A 379 5.60 19.65 13.07
C CYS A 379 5.32 19.59 14.58
N THR A 380 6.20 20.19 15.38
CA THR A 380 6.09 20.21 16.85
C THR A 380 6.07 21.65 17.36
N THR A 381 5.85 21.82 18.68
CA THR A 381 5.92 23.14 19.33
C THR A 381 7.32 23.76 19.27
N ARG A 382 8.35 22.97 18.93
CA ARG A 382 9.74 23.42 18.72
C ARG A 382 10.05 23.70 17.25
N GLY A 383 9.05 23.65 16.37
CA GLY A 383 9.21 23.72 14.92
C GLY A 383 9.23 22.35 14.26
N LEU A 384 9.64 22.32 12.99
CA LEU A 384 9.71 21.11 12.18
C LEU A 384 10.86 20.22 12.67
N GLN A 385 10.57 18.98 13.04
CA GLN A 385 11.54 18.00 13.51
C GLN A 385 11.61 16.85 12.52
N CYS A 386 12.76 16.64 11.89
CA CYS A 386 12.95 15.61 10.87
C CYS A 386 13.94 14.55 11.35
N SER A 387 13.66 13.29 11.06
CA SER A 387 14.50 12.15 11.42
C SER A 387 14.46 11.08 10.33
N ILE A 388 15.56 10.33 10.20
CA ILE A 388 15.66 9.21 9.27
C ILE A 388 14.66 8.12 9.71
N GLU A 389 13.62 7.93 8.92
CA GLU A 389 12.55 6.96 9.17
C GLU A 389 12.02 6.46 7.81
N PRO A 390 12.76 5.57 7.13
CA PRO A 390 12.40 5.09 5.81
C PRO A 390 11.14 4.21 5.83
N CYS A 391 10.42 4.14 4.70
CA CYS A 391 9.30 3.22 4.55
C CYS A 391 9.71 1.79 4.89
N THR A 392 8.84 1.08 5.61
CA THR A 392 9.06 -0.33 5.93
C THR A 392 9.01 -1.21 4.68
N TYR A 393 9.48 -2.46 4.81
CA TYR A 393 9.42 -3.43 3.72
C TYR A 393 8.02 -3.60 3.11
N SER A 394 6.94 -3.43 3.89
CA SER A 394 5.56 -3.58 3.41
C SER A 394 4.93 -2.26 2.92
N GLN A 395 5.73 -1.22 2.72
CA GLN A 395 5.29 0.10 2.29
C GLN A 395 5.99 0.54 1.01
N ALA A 396 5.34 1.46 0.28
CA ALA A 396 5.92 2.19 -0.83
C ALA A 396 5.81 3.69 -0.58
N CYS A 397 6.86 4.43 -0.91
CA CYS A 397 6.83 5.88 -0.91
C CYS A 397 5.96 6.36 -2.08
N ARG A 398 4.93 7.15 -1.78
CA ARG A 398 3.99 7.66 -2.79
C ARG A 398 3.66 9.12 -2.51
N PRO A 399 3.34 9.93 -3.54
CA PRO A 399 2.78 11.25 -3.33
C PRO A 399 1.57 11.20 -2.40
N ALA A 400 1.53 12.12 -1.45
CA ALA A 400 0.43 12.31 -0.51
C ALA A 400 -0.17 13.70 -0.70
N ALA A 401 -1.24 14.01 0.02
CA ALA A 401 -1.83 15.35 -0.02
C ALA A 401 -0.81 16.43 0.39
N PHE A 402 0.07 16.12 1.35
CA PHE A 402 1.27 16.89 1.62
C PHE A 402 2.54 16.08 1.30
N GLN A 403 3.32 16.53 0.32
CA GLN A 403 4.59 15.91 -0.05
C GLN A 403 4.45 14.40 -0.33
N TYR A 404 5.02 13.55 0.53
CA TYR A 404 5.04 12.10 0.37
C TYR A 404 4.64 11.38 1.65
N SER A 405 4.13 10.15 1.49
CA SER A 405 3.86 9.25 2.61
C SER A 405 4.22 7.79 2.29
N CYS A 406 4.56 7.05 3.34
CA CYS A 406 4.73 5.60 3.25
C CYS A 406 3.36 4.91 3.30
N GLN A 407 2.92 4.39 2.16
CA GLN A 407 1.62 3.73 2.02
C GLN A 407 1.80 2.21 1.97
N ASN A 408 0.95 1.47 2.68
CA ASN A 408 0.99 0.01 2.65
C ASN A 408 0.72 -0.52 1.24
N ILE A 409 1.50 -1.52 0.82
CA ILE A 409 1.33 -2.21 -0.46
C ILE A 409 1.08 -3.69 -0.23
N GLN A 410 0.17 -4.28 -1.00
CA GLN A 410 0.05 -5.72 -1.09
C GLN A 410 1.28 -6.27 -1.82
N ARG A 411 2.04 -7.11 -1.14
CA ARG A 411 3.15 -7.87 -1.74
C ARG A 411 2.76 -9.34 -1.82
N GLN A 412 3.23 -10.00 -2.87
CA GLN A 412 3.11 -11.44 -3.08
C GLN A 412 4.51 -12.03 -3.21
N THR A 413 4.67 -13.30 -2.83
CA THR A 413 5.95 -14.00 -2.85
C THR A 413 5.89 -15.19 -3.79
N CYS A 414 6.82 -15.29 -4.72
CA CYS A 414 7.09 -16.52 -5.47
C CYS A 414 8.14 -17.33 -4.71
N THR A 415 7.90 -18.62 -4.46
CA THR A 415 8.77 -19.48 -3.64
C THR A 415 9.21 -20.70 -4.44
N ILE A 416 10.50 -21.06 -4.35
CA ILE A 416 11.04 -22.33 -4.82
C ILE A 416 11.53 -23.10 -3.60
N SER A 417 10.94 -24.27 -3.34
CA SER A 417 11.31 -25.12 -2.21
C SER A 417 11.88 -26.45 -2.71
N GLY A 418 13.09 -26.39 -3.27
CA GLY A 418 13.76 -27.52 -3.91
C GLY A 418 13.15 -27.90 -5.26
N ASP A 419 13.99 -28.39 -6.19
CA ASP A 419 13.49 -29.05 -7.41
C ASP A 419 12.64 -30.27 -6.98
N PRO A 420 11.34 -30.37 -7.33
CA PRO A 420 10.64 -29.68 -8.42
C PRO A 420 9.50 -28.72 -8.00
N HIS A 421 9.46 -28.16 -6.79
CA HIS A 421 8.28 -27.46 -6.24
C HIS A 421 8.34 -25.93 -6.39
N TYR A 422 7.39 -25.36 -7.15
CA TYR A 422 7.27 -23.93 -7.38
C TYR A 422 5.90 -23.41 -6.91
N TYR A 423 5.94 -22.27 -6.21
CA TYR A 423 4.77 -21.50 -5.79
C TYR A 423 4.81 -20.14 -6.49
N THR A 424 3.81 -19.85 -7.32
CA THR A 424 3.69 -18.55 -8.02
C THR A 424 3.24 -17.45 -7.08
N PHE A 425 3.30 -16.19 -7.54
CA PHE A 425 2.83 -15.02 -6.77
C PHE A 425 1.34 -15.11 -6.38
N ASP A 426 0.51 -15.75 -7.20
CA ASP A 426 -0.90 -16.03 -6.94
C ASP A 426 -1.14 -17.37 -6.21
N ASN A 427 -0.10 -17.91 -5.57
CA ASN A 427 -0.11 -19.14 -4.78
C ASN A 427 -0.49 -20.42 -5.55
N GLN A 428 -0.33 -20.44 -6.88
CA GLN A 428 -0.46 -21.66 -7.65
C GLN A 428 0.78 -22.53 -7.49
N ILE A 429 0.55 -23.84 -7.40
CA ILE A 429 1.60 -24.83 -7.25
C ILE A 429 1.79 -25.53 -8.59
N PHE A 430 3.02 -25.58 -9.07
CA PHE A 430 3.36 -26.45 -10.18
C PHE A 430 4.67 -27.19 -9.93
N HIS A 431 4.77 -28.36 -10.57
CA HIS A 431 5.96 -29.18 -10.53
C HIS A 431 6.66 -29.15 -11.87
N PHE A 432 7.91 -28.71 -11.89
CA PHE A 432 8.68 -28.61 -13.12
C PHE A 432 10.10 -29.11 -12.91
N GLN A 433 10.46 -30.17 -13.63
CA GLN A 433 11.81 -30.70 -13.67
C GLN A 433 12.45 -30.28 -14.99
N GLY A 434 13.28 -29.26 -14.91
CA GLY A 434 14.01 -28.71 -16.05
C GLY A 434 15.48 -29.12 -16.00
N THR A 435 16.09 -29.33 -17.17
CA THR A 435 17.54 -29.60 -17.30
C THR A 435 18.32 -28.43 -17.89
N CYS A 436 17.63 -27.32 -18.20
CA CYS A 436 18.19 -26.07 -18.69
C CYS A 436 18.02 -24.95 -17.64
N THR A 437 18.37 -23.71 -17.98
CA THR A 437 18.13 -22.50 -17.19
C THR A 437 16.79 -21.90 -17.61
N TYR A 438 15.99 -21.40 -16.67
CA TYR A 438 14.63 -20.93 -16.92
C TYR A 438 14.38 -19.61 -16.21
N VAL A 439 13.65 -18.68 -16.85
CA VAL A 439 13.27 -17.44 -16.19
C VAL A 439 12.23 -17.73 -15.11
N LEU A 440 12.57 -17.42 -13.85
CA LEU A 440 11.64 -17.52 -12.73
C LEU A 440 10.69 -16.31 -12.67
N SER A 441 11.22 -15.11 -12.90
CA SER A 441 10.42 -13.89 -12.92
C SER A 441 11.12 -12.78 -13.70
N GLU A 442 10.37 -12.11 -14.57
CA GLU A 442 10.80 -10.90 -15.26
C GLU A 442 9.62 -9.94 -15.43
N ALA A 443 9.93 -8.65 -15.62
CA ALA A 443 8.91 -7.66 -15.95
C ALA A 443 8.45 -7.82 -17.41
N CYS A 444 7.14 -7.94 -17.63
CA CYS A 444 6.56 -8.02 -18.99
C CYS A 444 6.66 -6.67 -19.73
N GLY A 445 7.03 -6.68 -21.02
CA GLY A 445 6.99 -5.50 -21.89
C GLY A 445 7.90 -5.60 -23.12
N ASN A 446 7.70 -4.70 -24.09
CA ASN A 446 8.59 -4.57 -25.26
C ASN A 446 9.78 -3.66 -24.90
N GLY A 447 10.81 -4.21 -24.25
CA GLY A 447 12.02 -3.49 -23.85
C GLY A 447 12.94 -4.34 -22.97
N LEU A 448 14.10 -3.79 -22.58
CA LEU A 448 14.94 -4.44 -21.56
C LEU A 448 14.17 -4.45 -20.23
N PRO A 449 13.94 -5.62 -19.61
CA PRO A 449 13.20 -5.68 -18.36
C PRO A 449 14.03 -5.03 -17.25
N TYR A 450 13.35 -4.28 -16.37
CA TYR A 450 14.00 -3.64 -15.19
C TYR A 450 14.65 -4.69 -14.26
N TYR A 451 14.15 -5.93 -14.27
CA TYR A 451 14.74 -7.05 -13.56
C TYR A 451 14.46 -8.37 -14.29
N ARG A 452 15.34 -9.36 -14.11
CA ARG A 452 15.19 -10.73 -14.61
C ARG A 452 15.87 -11.69 -13.62
N ILE A 453 15.16 -12.73 -13.22
CA ILE A 453 15.63 -13.78 -12.32
C ILE A 453 15.59 -15.10 -13.10
N GLU A 454 16.73 -15.77 -13.20
CA GLU A 454 16.94 -17.06 -13.90
C GLU A 454 17.32 -18.18 -12.92
#